data_AF-E4T3A5-F1
#
_entry.id   AF-E4T3A5-F1
#
_cell.length_a   1.000
_cell.length_b   1.000
_cell.length_c   1.000
_cell.angle_alpha   90.00
_cell.angle_beta   90.00
_cell.angle_gamma   90.00
#
_symmetry.space_group_name_H-M   'P 1'
#
loop_
_entity.id
_entity.type
_entity.pdbx_description
1 polymer ?
#
loop_
_entity_poly.entity_id
_entity_poly.type
_entity_poly.pdbx_seq_one_letter_code
_entity_poly.pdbx_strand_id
1 'polypeptide(L)'
;MEEHIPEEDEKDESKERLREQLGVDLDRLMDSIGKYMELYSKFVLLQFPLAAALKEKLKELFEKQYPGIKPYIHIWHVNWVFEAMEGDANTLSMRLVNFFEKVEKGKDFKEGFDDYDQYVELYTKPYEAHKTVIEYDKLQLNAEQLRIYEQVVEESYQEDLIGLKELNQERDEFLNVVYMLVLQYFGEQTETLTPDQWLHYDILVGMSWDDYFDDCKELNRYLIKENMQEYPGLDYDHFILKQYEKYREESARENQLKANEP
;
A
#
# COMPACT_ATOMS: atom_id res chain seq x y z
N MET A 1 32.92 12.37 57.56
CA MET A 1 32.35 11.02 57.53
C MET A 1 31.26 11.07 56.49
N GLU A 2 31.63 10.73 55.26
CA GLU A 2 30.66 10.53 54.19
C GLU A 2 30.04 9.15 54.41
N GLU A 3 28.73 9.11 54.62
CA GLU A 3 27.97 7.87 54.70
C GLU A 3 27.93 7.24 53.31
N HIS A 4 28.60 6.10 53.17
CA HIS A 4 28.51 5.25 51.99
C HIS A 4 27.07 4.72 51.92
N ILE A 5 26.33 5.09 50.87
CA ILE A 5 24.97 4.63 50.64
C ILE A 5 25.06 3.16 50.17
N PRO A 6 24.53 2.17 50.92
CA PRO A 6 24.73 0.74 50.63
C PRO A 6 23.97 0.19 49.41
N GLU A 7 23.09 0.99 48.79
CA GLU A 7 22.17 0.50 47.77
C GLU A 7 22.82 0.25 46.39
N GLU A 8 23.95 0.87 46.08
CA GLU A 8 24.65 0.62 44.81
C GLU A 8 25.48 -0.67 44.87
N ASP A 9 26.12 -0.96 46.01
CA ASP A 9 26.96 -2.14 46.19
C ASP A 9 26.13 -3.45 46.21
N GLU A 10 24.92 -3.44 46.79
CA GLU A 10 24.04 -4.63 46.79
C GLU A 10 23.49 -4.99 45.40
N LYS A 11 23.30 -4.00 44.51
CA LYS A 11 22.85 -4.23 43.13
C LYS A 11 23.94 -4.85 42.26
N ASP A 12 25.19 -4.48 42.46
CA ASP A 12 26.32 -5.06 41.73
C ASP A 12 26.64 -6.48 42.20
N GLU A 13 26.60 -6.76 43.50
CA GLU A 13 26.76 -8.12 44.02
C GLU A 13 25.64 -9.07 43.55
N SER A 14 24.41 -8.57 43.38
CA SER A 14 23.28 -9.33 42.85
C SER A 14 23.49 -9.73 41.38
N LYS A 15 23.99 -8.79 40.56
CA LYS A 15 24.32 -9.04 39.15
C LYS A 15 25.50 -10.00 38.98
N GLU A 16 26.55 -9.87 39.80
CA GLU A 16 27.71 -10.78 39.77
C GLU A 16 27.33 -12.20 40.16
N ARG A 17 26.51 -12.38 41.20
CA ARG A 17 26.00 -13.70 41.61
C ARG A 17 25.15 -14.37 40.54
N LEU A 18 24.32 -13.60 39.82
CA LEU A 18 23.53 -14.10 38.68
C LEU A 18 24.41 -14.46 37.48
N ARG A 19 25.47 -13.69 37.20
CA ARG A 19 26.48 -14.02 36.16
C ARG A 19 27.18 -15.35 36.45
N GLU A 20 27.60 -15.57 37.70
CA GLU A 20 28.25 -16.82 38.12
C GLU A 20 27.32 -18.04 38.08
N GLN A 21 26.03 -17.86 38.41
CA GLN A 21 25.05 -18.97 38.42
C GLN A 21 24.56 -19.36 37.02
N LEU A 22 24.39 -18.39 36.11
CA LEU A 22 23.88 -18.65 34.77
C LEU A 22 24.99 -19.00 33.78
N GLY A 23 26.23 -18.61 34.04
CA GLY A 23 27.34 -18.76 33.09
C GLY A 23 27.15 -17.95 31.79
N VAL A 24 26.26 -16.95 31.83
CA VAL A 24 25.92 -16.07 30.70
C VAL A 24 26.13 -14.63 31.13
N ASP A 25 26.66 -13.82 30.21
CA ASP A 25 26.77 -12.38 30.39
C ASP A 25 25.37 -11.76 30.52
N LEU A 26 25.04 -11.31 31.75
CA LEU A 26 23.74 -10.76 32.10
C LEU A 26 23.36 -9.54 31.25
N ASP A 27 24.32 -8.69 30.89
CA ASP A 27 24.06 -7.50 30.08
C ASP A 27 23.66 -7.91 28.65
N ARG A 28 24.33 -8.91 28.10
CA ARG A 28 23.99 -9.49 26.80
C ARG A 28 22.63 -10.19 26.81
N LEU A 29 22.27 -10.86 27.91
CA LEU A 29 20.96 -11.49 28.08
C LEU A 29 19.85 -10.44 28.12
N MET A 30 20.03 -9.38 28.91
CA MET A 30 19.06 -8.29 29.02
C MET A 30 18.89 -7.52 27.71
N ASP A 31 19.97 -7.28 26.96
CA ASP A 31 19.91 -6.71 25.61
C ASP A 31 19.14 -7.62 24.64
N SER A 32 19.37 -8.94 24.71
CA SER A 32 18.65 -9.92 23.89
C SER A 32 17.15 -9.96 24.20
N ILE A 33 16.78 -9.90 25.49
CA ILE A 33 15.39 -9.83 25.94
C ILE A 33 14.76 -8.52 25.46
N GLY A 34 15.46 -7.39 25.59
CA GLY A 34 14.99 -6.09 25.12
C GLY A 34 14.66 -6.11 23.63
N LYS A 35 15.57 -6.60 22.80
CA LYS A 35 15.36 -6.76 21.34
C LYS A 35 14.18 -7.69 21.02
N TYR A 36 14.03 -8.78 21.76
CA TYR A 36 12.91 -9.70 21.56
C TYR A 36 11.57 -9.03 21.90
N MET A 37 11.51 -8.29 23.02
CA MET A 37 10.29 -7.59 23.44
C MET A 37 9.91 -6.45 22.47
N GLU A 38 10.90 -5.77 21.89
CA GLU A 38 10.70 -4.77 20.83
C GLU A 38 10.09 -5.39 19.57
N LEU A 39 10.66 -6.52 19.10
CA LEU A 39 10.11 -7.28 17.97
C LEU A 39 8.69 -7.79 18.27
N TYR A 40 8.47 -8.32 19.48
CA TYR A 40 7.16 -8.79 19.90
C TYR A 40 6.13 -7.66 19.90
N SER A 41 6.47 -6.50 20.48
CA SER A 41 5.58 -5.34 20.49
C SER A 41 5.24 -4.88 19.07
N LYS A 42 6.24 -4.79 18.20
CA LYS A 42 6.05 -4.38 16.81
C LYS A 42 5.13 -5.34 16.03
N PHE A 43 5.47 -6.62 16.00
CA PHE A 43 4.77 -7.58 15.15
C PHE A 43 3.46 -8.06 15.78
N VAL A 44 3.48 -8.44 17.06
CA VAL A 44 2.35 -9.12 17.71
C VAL A 44 1.33 -8.13 18.26
N LEU A 45 1.77 -6.99 18.82
CA LEU A 45 0.84 -6.04 19.43
C LEU A 45 0.31 -4.98 18.47
N LEU A 46 1.06 -4.66 17.41
CA LEU A 46 0.70 -3.59 16.46
C LEU A 46 0.43 -4.12 15.06
N GLN A 47 1.42 -4.74 14.41
CA GLN A 47 1.31 -5.09 12.99
C GLN A 47 0.22 -6.13 12.72
N PHE A 48 0.22 -7.29 13.40
CA PHE A 48 -0.78 -8.33 13.13
C PHE A 48 -2.22 -7.87 13.42
N PRO A 49 -2.52 -7.18 14.54
CA PRO A 49 -3.86 -6.62 14.76
C PRO A 49 -4.27 -5.60 13.69
N LEU A 50 -3.37 -4.70 13.30
CA LEU A 50 -3.63 -3.71 12.26
C LEU A 50 -3.87 -4.37 10.90
N ALA A 51 -3.04 -5.35 10.51
CA ALA A 51 -3.20 -6.10 9.27
C ALA A 51 -4.55 -6.84 9.23
N ALA A 52 -4.94 -7.49 10.33
CA ALA A 52 -6.23 -8.17 10.42
C ALA A 52 -7.41 -7.20 10.25
N ALA A 53 -7.34 -6.03 10.91
CA ALA A 53 -8.38 -5.01 10.81
C ALA A 53 -8.45 -4.36 9.41
N LEU A 54 -7.30 -4.07 8.82
CA LEU A 54 -7.21 -3.57 7.44
C LEU A 54 -7.83 -4.56 6.47
N LYS A 55 -7.43 -5.84 6.54
CA LYS A 55 -7.94 -6.89 5.66
C LYS A 55 -9.46 -7.00 5.69
N GLU A 56 -10.06 -6.96 6.88
CA GLU A 56 -11.52 -6.99 7.01
C GLU A 56 -12.16 -5.76 6.33
N LYS A 57 -11.61 -4.56 6.57
CA LYS A 57 -12.17 -3.32 6.03
C LYS A 57 -11.94 -3.13 4.54
N LEU A 58 -10.78 -3.54 4.01
CA LEU A 58 -10.49 -3.51 2.59
C LEU A 58 -11.41 -4.47 1.83
N LYS A 59 -11.70 -5.65 2.40
CA LYS A 59 -12.70 -6.56 1.84
C LYS A 59 -14.10 -5.93 1.82
N GLU A 60 -14.55 -5.32 2.92
CA GLU A 60 -15.84 -4.60 2.95
C GLU A 60 -15.89 -3.49 1.90
N LEU A 61 -14.79 -2.74 1.74
CA LEU A 61 -14.67 -1.68 0.75
C LEU A 61 -14.73 -2.21 -0.68
N PHE A 62 -13.99 -3.27 -0.98
CA PHE A 62 -14.01 -3.94 -2.27
C PHE A 62 -15.44 -4.39 -2.63
N GLU A 63 -16.13 -5.04 -1.69
CA GLU A 63 -17.50 -5.51 -1.91
C GLU A 63 -18.50 -4.36 -2.13
N LYS A 64 -18.20 -3.16 -1.60
CA LYS A 64 -18.99 -1.94 -1.81
C LYS A 64 -18.70 -1.31 -3.17
N GLN A 65 -17.43 -1.21 -3.55
CA GLN A 65 -16.99 -0.59 -4.81
C GLN A 65 -17.28 -1.47 -6.03
N TYR A 66 -17.22 -2.79 -5.85
CA TYR A 66 -17.39 -3.79 -6.91
C TYR A 66 -18.54 -4.77 -6.62
N PRO A 67 -19.79 -4.30 -6.45
CA PRO A 67 -20.90 -5.13 -5.99
C PRO A 67 -21.28 -6.25 -6.98
N GLY A 68 -20.95 -6.10 -8.27
CA GLY A 68 -21.23 -7.08 -9.32
C GLY A 68 -20.45 -8.40 -9.19
N ILE A 69 -19.47 -8.46 -8.29
CA ILE A 69 -18.68 -9.67 -8.00
C ILE A 69 -19.45 -10.62 -7.06
N LYS A 70 -20.52 -10.14 -6.39
CA LYS A 70 -21.36 -10.95 -5.51
C LYS A 70 -22.58 -11.55 -6.22
N PRO A 71 -22.99 -12.78 -5.83
CA PRO A 71 -22.29 -13.69 -4.93
C PRO A 71 -21.20 -14.41 -5.73
N TYR A 72 -19.97 -14.39 -5.21
CA TYR A 72 -18.82 -15.10 -5.75
C TYR A 72 -19.25 -16.40 -6.44
N ILE A 73 -19.13 -16.44 -7.78
CA ILE A 73 -19.71 -17.53 -8.57
C ILE A 73 -19.09 -18.86 -8.13
N HIS A 74 -17.82 -18.82 -7.67
CA HIS A 74 -17.09 -19.94 -7.14
C HIS A 74 -16.28 -19.62 -5.87
N ILE A 75 -16.00 -20.64 -5.05
CA ILE A 75 -15.28 -20.47 -3.77
C ILE A 75 -13.85 -19.95 -3.92
N TRP A 76 -13.17 -20.27 -5.03
CA TRP A 76 -11.82 -19.73 -5.28
C TRP A 76 -11.84 -18.23 -5.59
N HIS A 77 -12.96 -17.66 -6.09
CA HIS A 77 -13.11 -16.22 -6.22
C HIS A 77 -13.14 -15.51 -4.86
N VAL A 78 -13.71 -16.17 -3.84
CA VAL A 78 -13.65 -15.69 -2.45
C VAL A 78 -12.21 -15.69 -1.95
N ASN A 79 -11.46 -16.75 -2.25
CA ASN A 79 -10.06 -16.87 -1.84
C ASN A 79 -9.19 -15.82 -2.51
N TRP A 80 -9.38 -15.54 -3.80
CA TRP A 80 -8.58 -14.52 -4.50
C TRP A 80 -8.81 -13.11 -3.93
N VAL A 81 -10.06 -12.76 -3.66
CA VAL A 81 -10.35 -11.49 -2.98
C VAL A 81 -9.73 -11.48 -1.59
N PHE A 82 -9.81 -12.58 -0.85
CA PHE A 82 -9.19 -12.66 0.48
C PHE A 82 -7.66 -12.53 0.45
N GLU A 83 -7.01 -13.14 -0.55
CA GLU A 83 -5.57 -13.14 -0.76
C GLU A 83 -5.08 -11.74 -1.16
N ALA A 84 -5.73 -11.09 -2.14
CA ALA A 84 -5.39 -9.71 -2.53
C ALA A 84 -5.52 -8.74 -1.35
N MET A 85 -6.67 -8.75 -0.67
CA MET A 85 -6.89 -7.87 0.49
C MET A 85 -5.93 -8.18 1.66
N GLU A 86 -5.46 -9.42 1.78
CA GLU A 86 -4.42 -9.79 2.75
C GLU A 86 -3.04 -9.26 2.35
N GLY A 87 -2.68 -9.32 1.06
CA GLY A 87 -1.46 -8.74 0.52
C GLY A 87 -1.38 -7.24 0.77
N ASP A 88 -2.45 -6.51 0.41
CA ASP A 88 -2.58 -5.08 0.64
C ASP A 88 -2.48 -4.72 2.13
N ALA A 89 -3.25 -5.41 2.97
CA ALA A 89 -3.30 -5.15 4.41
C ALA A 89 -1.95 -5.41 5.11
N ASN A 90 -1.26 -6.49 4.72
CA ASN A 90 0.06 -6.81 5.26
C ASN A 90 1.09 -5.75 4.84
N THR A 91 1.11 -5.37 3.58
CA THR A 91 2.03 -4.35 3.05
C THR A 91 1.81 -3.00 3.72
N LEU A 92 0.55 -2.54 3.76
CA LEU A 92 0.19 -1.27 4.37
C LEU A 92 0.45 -1.25 5.88
N SER A 93 0.08 -2.31 6.62
CA SER A 93 0.35 -2.38 8.06
C SER A 93 1.84 -2.33 8.38
N MET A 94 2.69 -2.99 7.58
CA MET A 94 4.15 -2.90 7.71
C MET A 94 4.65 -1.49 7.46
N ARG A 95 4.20 -0.83 6.37
CA ARG A 95 4.58 0.56 6.05
C ARG A 95 4.22 1.51 7.21
N LEU A 96 2.99 1.42 7.71
CA LEU A 96 2.48 2.28 8.80
C LEU A 96 3.22 2.05 10.12
N VAL A 97 3.36 0.80 10.56
CA VAL A 97 4.07 0.49 11.82
C VAL A 97 5.52 0.95 11.76
N ASN A 98 6.21 0.71 10.64
CA ASN A 98 7.59 1.16 10.44
C ASN A 98 7.69 2.70 10.49
N PHE A 99 6.75 3.39 9.85
CA PHE A 99 6.71 4.85 9.85
C PHE A 99 6.54 5.41 11.27
N PHE A 100 5.51 4.98 11.99
CA PHE A 100 5.24 5.44 13.35
C PHE A 100 6.38 5.11 14.32
N GLU A 101 6.98 3.93 14.20
CA GLU A 101 8.18 3.55 14.97
C GLU A 101 9.39 4.46 14.67
N LYS A 102 9.62 4.79 13.39
CA LYS A 102 10.71 5.70 12.99
C LYS A 102 10.47 7.10 13.55
N VAL A 103 9.24 7.61 13.47
CA VAL A 103 8.85 8.90 14.04
C VAL A 103 9.08 8.93 15.55
N GLU A 104 8.59 7.92 16.28
CA GLU A 104 8.75 7.80 17.73
C GLU A 104 10.23 7.80 18.15
N LYS A 105 11.08 7.12 17.37
CA LYS A 105 12.53 7.01 17.64
C LYS A 105 13.35 8.18 17.09
N GLY A 106 12.72 9.19 16.49
CA GLY A 106 13.41 10.31 15.84
C GLY A 106 14.35 9.87 14.71
N LYS A 107 14.05 8.75 14.05
CA LYS A 107 14.80 8.22 12.91
C LYS A 107 14.32 8.85 11.60
N ASP A 108 15.17 8.77 10.58
CA ASP A 108 14.81 9.21 9.24
C ASP A 108 13.71 8.33 8.65
N PHE A 109 12.51 8.91 8.52
CA PHE A 109 11.34 8.27 7.92
C PHE A 109 11.34 8.35 6.39
N LYS A 110 12.21 9.15 5.77
CA LYS A 110 12.32 9.28 4.31
C LYS A 110 13.33 8.31 3.68
N GLU A 111 14.06 7.56 4.51
CA GLU A 111 15.00 6.54 4.04
C GLU A 111 14.34 5.56 3.05
N GLY A 112 14.91 5.45 1.86
CA GLY A 112 14.39 4.61 0.76
C GLY A 112 13.57 5.36 -0.31
N PHE A 113 13.37 6.66 -0.15
CA PHE A 113 12.69 7.52 -1.14
C PHE A 113 13.70 8.39 -1.88
N ASP A 114 14.18 7.90 -3.03
CA ASP A 114 15.25 8.54 -3.81
C ASP A 114 14.84 9.90 -4.40
N ASP A 115 13.59 10.04 -4.86
CA ASP A 115 13.00 11.30 -5.37
C ASP A 115 11.69 11.62 -4.63
N TYR A 116 11.82 12.07 -3.38
CA TYR A 116 10.68 12.33 -2.50
C TYR A 116 9.63 13.27 -3.10
N ASP A 117 10.04 14.30 -3.83
CA ASP A 117 9.13 15.27 -4.44
C ASP A 117 8.27 14.60 -5.53
N GLN A 118 8.86 13.70 -6.32
CA GLN A 118 8.10 12.89 -7.27
C GLN A 118 7.04 12.02 -6.56
N TYR A 119 7.36 11.39 -5.44
CA TYR A 119 6.38 10.62 -4.66
C TYR A 119 5.26 11.50 -4.11
N VAL A 120 5.57 12.73 -3.66
CA VAL A 120 4.55 13.70 -3.25
C VAL A 120 3.59 13.98 -4.42
N GLU A 121 4.11 14.27 -5.60
CA GLU A 121 3.29 14.56 -6.77
C GLU A 121 2.40 13.40 -7.20
N LEU A 122 2.92 12.17 -7.15
CA LEU A 122 2.19 10.98 -7.59
C LEU A 122 1.10 10.53 -6.62
N TYR A 123 1.35 10.56 -5.31
CA TYR A 123 0.53 9.81 -4.35
C TYR A 123 -0.35 10.67 -3.45
N THR A 124 -0.01 11.95 -3.25
CA THR A 124 -0.69 12.79 -2.24
C THR A 124 -1.90 13.53 -2.82
N LYS A 125 -1.88 13.83 -4.11
CA LYS A 125 -2.90 14.67 -4.75
C LYS A 125 -4.04 13.85 -5.36
N PRO A 126 -5.25 14.41 -5.44
CA PRO A 126 -6.31 13.83 -6.27
C PRO A 126 -5.91 13.81 -7.75
N TYR A 127 -6.50 12.90 -8.52
CA TYR A 127 -6.31 12.86 -9.97
C TYR A 127 -7.05 14.03 -10.62
N GLU A 128 -6.36 14.77 -11.50
CA GLU A 128 -6.91 15.94 -12.19
C GLU A 128 -6.98 15.72 -13.70
N ALA A 129 -8.10 16.10 -14.31
CA ALA A 129 -8.25 16.04 -15.76
C ALA A 129 -7.51 17.22 -16.40
N HIS A 130 -6.77 16.95 -17.47
CA HIS A 130 -6.14 17.98 -18.28
C HIS A 130 -6.60 17.83 -19.72
N LYS A 131 -6.93 18.95 -20.38
CA LYS A 131 -7.24 18.92 -21.81
C LYS A 131 -6.00 18.49 -22.57
N THR A 132 -6.06 17.31 -23.18
CA THR A 132 -4.99 16.80 -24.04
C THR A 132 -4.74 17.79 -25.17
N VAL A 133 -3.56 18.42 -25.15
CA VAL A 133 -3.08 19.20 -26.27
C VAL A 133 -2.48 18.21 -27.24
N ILE A 134 -3.26 17.78 -28.23
CA ILE A 134 -2.69 17.08 -29.36
C ILE A 134 -1.83 18.12 -30.09
N GLU A 135 -0.50 17.92 -30.09
CA GLU A 135 0.47 18.73 -30.82
C GLU A 135 0.32 18.51 -32.34
N TYR A 136 -0.80 18.95 -32.90
CA TYR A 136 -0.95 19.15 -34.34
C TYR A 136 -0.86 20.63 -34.63
N ASP A 137 -0.27 20.96 -35.78
CA ASP A 137 -0.31 22.33 -36.30
C ASP A 137 -1.75 22.68 -36.68
N LYS A 138 -2.51 23.21 -35.72
CA LYS A 138 -3.91 23.62 -35.87
C LYS A 138 -4.11 24.58 -37.04
N LEU A 139 -3.05 25.27 -37.49
CA LEU A 139 -3.06 26.17 -38.65
C LEU A 139 -3.25 25.44 -39.99
N GLN A 140 -3.05 24.12 -40.03
CA GLN A 140 -3.24 23.28 -41.22
C GLN A 140 -4.67 22.74 -41.36
N LEU A 141 -5.49 22.88 -40.31
CA LEU A 141 -6.88 22.42 -40.32
C LEU A 141 -7.77 23.47 -40.99
N ASN A 142 -8.68 23.02 -41.87
CA ASN A 142 -9.77 23.87 -42.31
C ASN A 142 -10.79 24.09 -41.18
N ALA A 143 -11.73 25.02 -41.36
CA ALA A 143 -12.69 25.39 -40.31
C ALA A 143 -13.58 24.22 -39.82
N GLU A 144 -13.90 23.25 -40.69
CA GLU A 144 -14.68 22.07 -40.33
C GLU A 144 -13.84 21.09 -39.50
N GLN A 145 -12.61 20.83 -39.93
CA GLN A 145 -11.67 19.97 -39.21
C GLN A 145 -11.28 20.53 -37.84
N LEU A 146 -11.09 21.85 -37.72
CA LEU A 146 -10.83 22.50 -36.44
C LEU A 146 -12.01 22.35 -35.47
N ARG A 147 -13.25 22.47 -35.98
CA ARG A 147 -14.46 22.27 -35.15
C ARG A 147 -14.56 20.83 -34.67
N ILE A 148 -14.31 19.85 -35.54
CA ILE A 148 -14.31 18.42 -35.16
C ILE A 148 -13.23 18.17 -34.11
N TYR A 149 -12.03 18.72 -34.30
CA TYR A 149 -10.94 18.63 -33.33
C TYR A 149 -11.34 19.17 -31.96
N GLU A 150 -11.89 20.40 -31.90
CA GLU A 150 -12.31 21.03 -30.64
C GLU A 150 -13.41 20.22 -29.95
N GLN A 151 -14.34 19.66 -30.73
CA GLN A 151 -15.39 18.79 -30.21
C GLN A 151 -14.82 17.50 -29.60
N VAL A 152 -13.92 16.80 -30.30
CA VAL A 152 -13.30 15.55 -29.80
C VAL A 152 -12.49 15.81 -28.53
N VAL A 153 -11.71 16.90 -28.48
CA VAL A 153 -10.94 17.27 -27.28
C VAL A 153 -11.87 17.60 -26.11
N GLU A 154 -12.99 18.28 -26.37
CA GLU A 154 -13.97 18.59 -25.33
C GLU A 154 -14.68 17.32 -24.84
N GLU A 155 -15.14 16.44 -25.75
CA GLU A 155 -15.79 15.17 -25.41
C GLU A 155 -14.86 14.29 -24.55
N SER A 156 -13.60 14.11 -24.98
CA SER A 156 -12.58 13.37 -24.21
C SER A 156 -12.36 13.98 -22.83
N TYR A 157 -12.25 15.32 -22.74
CA TYR A 157 -12.06 15.99 -21.45
C TYR A 157 -13.26 15.82 -20.51
N GLN A 158 -14.49 15.84 -21.03
CA GLN A 158 -15.68 15.58 -20.22
C GLN A 158 -15.75 14.12 -19.76
N GLU A 159 -15.34 13.16 -20.60
CA GLU A 159 -15.20 11.75 -20.20
C GLU A 159 -14.17 11.59 -19.09
N ASP A 160 -13.00 12.22 -19.21
CA ASP A 160 -11.95 12.22 -18.17
C ASP A 160 -12.45 12.83 -16.86
N LEU A 161 -13.16 13.96 -16.91
CA LEU A 161 -13.74 14.58 -15.71
C LEU A 161 -14.70 13.66 -14.96
N ILE A 162 -15.51 12.88 -15.68
CA ILE A 162 -16.42 11.90 -15.08
C ILE A 162 -15.63 10.75 -14.49
N GLY A 163 -14.73 10.14 -15.27
CA GLY A 163 -13.93 9.00 -14.83
C GLY A 163 -13.04 9.32 -13.62
N LEU A 164 -12.37 10.47 -13.63
CA LEU A 164 -11.52 10.89 -12.52
C LEU A 164 -12.31 11.29 -11.27
N LYS A 165 -13.54 11.76 -11.42
CA LYS A 165 -14.42 12.01 -10.26
C LYS A 165 -14.79 10.70 -9.56
N GLU A 166 -15.13 9.65 -10.32
CA GLU A 166 -15.40 8.32 -9.78
C GLU A 166 -14.16 7.72 -9.12
N LEU A 167 -13.01 7.84 -9.79
CA LEU A 167 -11.72 7.37 -9.28
C LEU A 167 -11.32 8.05 -7.96
N ASN A 168 -11.44 9.38 -7.88
CA ASN A 168 -11.16 10.11 -6.66
C ASN A 168 -12.12 9.74 -5.53
N GLN A 169 -13.38 9.44 -5.83
CA GLN A 169 -14.32 8.95 -4.82
C GLN A 169 -13.89 7.59 -4.27
N GLU A 170 -13.50 6.64 -5.13
CA GLU A 170 -12.99 5.34 -4.67
C GLU A 170 -11.73 5.51 -3.80
N ARG A 171 -10.80 6.37 -4.22
CA ARG A 171 -9.60 6.73 -3.46
C ARG A 171 -9.95 7.30 -2.09
N ASP A 172 -10.83 8.29 -2.02
CA ASP A 172 -11.22 8.92 -0.76
C ASP A 172 -11.86 7.91 0.21
N GLU A 173 -12.65 6.96 -0.30
CA GLU A 173 -13.22 5.89 0.53
C GLU A 173 -12.13 4.97 1.12
N PHE A 174 -11.12 4.62 0.33
CA PHE A 174 -9.94 3.88 0.81
C PHE A 174 -9.16 4.67 1.87
N LEU A 175 -8.81 5.93 1.57
CA LEU A 175 -8.08 6.80 2.49
C LEU A 175 -8.81 6.92 3.84
N ASN A 176 -10.14 7.05 3.81
CA ASN A 176 -10.95 7.11 5.03
C ASN A 176 -10.89 5.81 5.85
N VAL A 177 -10.93 4.63 5.20
CA VAL A 177 -10.77 3.34 5.89
C VAL A 177 -9.43 3.29 6.62
N VAL A 178 -8.35 3.63 5.92
CA VAL A 178 -7.00 3.60 6.49
C VAL A 178 -6.86 4.60 7.63
N TYR A 179 -7.33 5.84 7.43
CA TYR A 179 -7.25 6.91 8.44
C TYR A 179 -7.97 6.54 9.74
N MET A 180 -9.16 5.94 9.65
CA MET A 180 -9.91 5.49 10.83
C MET A 180 -9.16 4.43 11.65
N LEU A 181 -8.50 3.48 10.97
CA LEU A 181 -7.69 2.47 11.64
C LEU A 181 -6.41 3.08 12.22
N VAL A 182 -5.78 4.03 11.51
CA VAL A 182 -4.60 4.73 12.01
C VAL A 182 -4.92 5.50 13.29
N LEU A 183 -6.07 6.18 13.37
CA LEU A 183 -6.51 6.81 14.61
C LEU A 183 -6.76 5.80 15.73
N GLN A 184 -7.28 4.61 15.42
CA GLN A 184 -7.54 3.57 16.41
C GLN A 184 -6.24 3.00 17.01
N TYR A 185 -5.20 2.79 16.19
CA TYR A 185 -3.97 2.13 16.63
C TYR A 185 -2.84 3.11 17.01
N PHE A 186 -2.84 4.32 16.46
CA PHE A 186 -1.78 5.32 16.63
C PHE A 186 -2.30 6.71 17.01
N GLY A 187 -3.53 6.84 17.50
CA GLY A 187 -4.19 8.13 17.73
C GLY A 187 -3.39 9.14 18.57
N GLU A 188 -2.68 8.70 19.61
CA GLU A 188 -1.83 9.61 20.39
C GLU A 188 -0.62 10.12 19.57
N GLN A 189 -0.07 9.27 18.71
CA GLN A 189 1.07 9.64 17.86
C GLN A 189 0.65 10.60 16.73
N THR A 190 -0.55 10.40 16.16
CA THR A 190 -1.07 11.25 15.07
C THR A 190 -1.26 12.71 15.50
N GLU A 191 -1.60 12.96 16.77
CA GLU A 191 -1.73 14.32 17.33
C GLU A 191 -0.40 15.10 17.34
N THR A 192 0.73 14.40 17.30
CA THR A 192 2.07 14.97 17.42
C THR A 192 2.83 15.04 16.10
N LEU A 193 2.25 14.50 15.01
CA LEU A 193 2.89 14.51 13.70
C LEU A 193 3.05 15.93 13.17
N THR A 194 4.26 16.23 12.70
CA THR A 194 4.57 17.45 11.97
C THR A 194 3.94 17.42 10.56
N PRO A 195 3.79 18.58 9.89
CA PRO A 195 3.29 18.60 8.51
C PRO A 195 4.10 17.73 7.54
N ASP A 196 5.43 17.65 7.70
CA ASP A 196 6.29 16.83 6.84
C ASP A 196 6.09 15.32 7.10
N GLN A 197 5.77 14.95 8.33
CA GLN A 197 5.42 13.57 8.67
C GLN A 197 4.03 13.18 8.18
N TRP A 198 3.06 14.10 8.25
CA TRP A 198 1.74 13.91 7.60
C TRP A 198 1.87 13.74 6.09
N LEU A 199 2.72 14.55 5.45
CA LEU A 199 2.99 14.41 4.02
C LEU A 199 3.58 13.03 3.68
N HIS A 200 4.49 12.51 4.51
CA HIS A 200 5.03 11.17 4.31
C HIS A 200 3.98 10.08 4.52
N TYR A 201 3.13 10.22 5.54
CA TYR A 201 1.99 9.35 5.75
C TYR A 201 1.09 9.30 4.50
N ASP A 202 0.78 10.46 3.91
CA ASP A 202 -0.04 10.55 2.70
C ASP A 202 0.61 9.82 1.50
N ILE A 203 1.93 9.88 1.37
CA ILE A 203 2.66 9.10 0.35
C ILE A 203 2.47 7.59 0.58
N LEU A 204 2.69 7.11 1.81
CA LEU A 204 2.59 5.68 2.12
C LEU A 204 1.19 5.12 1.86
N VAL A 205 0.17 5.88 2.26
CA VAL A 205 -1.23 5.49 2.03
C VAL A 205 -1.59 5.61 0.55
N GLY A 206 -1.12 6.66 -0.15
CA GLY A 206 -1.35 6.82 -1.59
C GLY A 206 -0.70 5.72 -2.43
N MET A 207 0.52 5.28 -2.09
CA MET A 207 1.14 4.10 -2.71
C MET A 207 0.30 2.84 -2.50
N SER A 208 -0.22 2.64 -1.29
CA SER A 208 -1.08 1.49 -0.99
C SER A 208 -2.47 1.58 -1.63
N TRP A 209 -2.94 2.78 -1.95
CA TRP A 209 -4.14 2.96 -2.77
C TRP A 209 -3.90 2.45 -4.19
N ASP A 210 -2.77 2.81 -4.81
CA ASP A 210 -2.43 2.34 -6.16
C ASP A 210 -2.31 0.81 -6.20
N ASP A 211 -1.60 0.20 -5.22
CA ASP A 211 -1.48 -1.26 -5.07
C ASP A 211 -2.89 -1.91 -4.99
N TYR A 212 -3.74 -1.42 -4.08
CA TYR A 212 -5.12 -1.90 -3.89
C TYR A 212 -5.99 -1.73 -5.15
N PHE A 213 -5.88 -0.58 -5.81
CA PHE A 213 -6.69 -0.24 -6.98
C PHE A 213 -6.39 -1.16 -8.15
N ASP A 214 -5.11 -1.42 -8.41
CA ASP A 214 -4.67 -2.34 -9.46
C ASP A 214 -5.18 -3.76 -9.20
N ASP A 215 -5.02 -4.27 -7.98
CA ASP A 215 -5.56 -5.58 -7.58
C ASP A 215 -7.09 -5.65 -7.74
N CYS A 216 -7.80 -4.59 -7.35
CA CYS A 216 -9.25 -4.52 -7.53
C CYS A 216 -9.65 -4.53 -9.02
N LYS A 217 -8.91 -3.83 -9.89
CA LYS A 217 -9.17 -3.82 -11.34
C LYS A 217 -8.89 -5.18 -11.97
N GLU A 218 -7.82 -5.86 -11.57
CA GLU A 218 -7.50 -7.20 -12.03
C GLU A 218 -8.55 -8.21 -11.60
N LEU A 219 -8.92 -8.21 -10.32
CA LEU A 219 -10.03 -9.01 -9.80
C LEU A 219 -11.32 -8.73 -10.56
N ASN A 220 -11.69 -7.46 -10.75
CA ASN A 220 -12.90 -7.09 -11.51
C ASN A 220 -12.86 -7.60 -12.96
N ARG A 221 -11.71 -7.49 -13.64
CA ARG A 221 -11.53 -8.01 -14.99
C ARG A 221 -11.72 -9.52 -15.03
N TYR A 222 -11.04 -10.26 -14.18
CA TYR A 222 -11.03 -11.73 -14.23
C TYR A 222 -12.32 -12.35 -13.71
N LEU A 223 -12.89 -11.78 -12.65
CA LEU A 223 -14.11 -12.29 -12.03
C LEU A 223 -15.37 -11.89 -12.81
N ILE A 224 -15.45 -10.65 -13.32
CA ILE A 224 -16.64 -10.17 -14.03
C ILE A 224 -16.49 -10.26 -15.55
N LYS A 225 -15.45 -9.62 -16.12
CA LYS A 225 -15.37 -9.43 -17.59
C LYS A 225 -15.03 -10.72 -18.32
N GLU A 226 -14.05 -11.46 -17.82
CA GLU A 226 -13.62 -12.74 -18.40
C GLU A 226 -14.43 -13.93 -17.85
N ASN A 227 -15.20 -13.71 -16.77
CA ASN A 227 -16.03 -14.73 -16.10
C ASN A 227 -15.23 -16.03 -15.92
N MET A 228 -14.02 -15.93 -15.36
CA MET A 228 -13.12 -17.08 -15.30
C MET A 228 -13.65 -18.13 -14.33
N GLN A 229 -14.16 -19.23 -14.91
CA GLN A 229 -14.66 -20.40 -14.18
C GLN A 229 -13.60 -21.49 -14.04
N GLU A 230 -12.52 -21.42 -14.82
CA GLU A 230 -11.47 -22.43 -14.87
C GLU A 230 -10.20 -21.88 -14.22
N TYR A 231 -9.90 -22.32 -12.99
CA TYR A 231 -8.54 -22.62 -12.45
C TYR A 231 -8.70 -23.10 -10.99
N PRO A 232 -9.24 -24.31 -10.76
CA PRO A 232 -9.30 -24.89 -9.42
C PRO A 232 -7.86 -25.21 -8.95
N GLY A 233 -7.30 -24.39 -8.06
CA GLY A 233 -6.10 -24.72 -7.30
C GLY A 233 -4.85 -23.84 -7.49
N LEU A 234 -4.95 -22.67 -8.13
CA LEU A 234 -3.93 -21.63 -8.05
C LEU A 234 -4.41 -20.54 -7.10
N ASP A 235 -3.60 -20.18 -6.11
CA ASP A 235 -3.78 -18.93 -5.37
C ASP A 235 -3.62 -17.74 -6.33
N TYR A 236 -4.14 -16.59 -5.92
CA TYR A 236 -4.24 -15.38 -6.72
C TYR A 236 -2.88 -14.91 -7.23
N ASP A 237 -1.86 -14.88 -6.35
CA ASP A 237 -0.51 -14.45 -6.71
C ASP A 237 0.09 -15.32 -7.82
N HIS A 238 -0.02 -16.64 -7.70
CA HIS A 238 0.46 -17.56 -8.74
C HIS A 238 -0.36 -17.45 -10.03
N PHE A 239 -1.65 -17.11 -9.92
CA PHE A 239 -2.49 -16.86 -11.08
C PHE A 239 -2.05 -15.60 -11.84
N ILE A 240 -1.89 -14.47 -11.14
CA ILE A 240 -1.42 -13.20 -11.73
C ILE A 240 -0.04 -13.36 -12.38
N LEU A 241 0.90 -14.02 -11.69
CA LEU A 241 2.23 -14.30 -12.24
C LEU A 241 2.16 -15.06 -13.57
N LYS A 242 1.31 -16.10 -13.66
CA LYS A 242 1.14 -16.86 -14.90
C LYS A 242 0.49 -16.05 -16.01
N GLN A 243 -0.46 -15.17 -15.69
CA GLN A 243 -1.07 -14.30 -16.70
C GLN A 243 -0.04 -13.28 -17.23
N TYR A 244 0.78 -12.73 -16.33
CA TYR A 244 1.86 -11.83 -16.70
C TYR A 244 2.93 -12.52 -17.58
N GLU A 245 3.28 -13.77 -17.28
CA GLU A 245 4.15 -14.59 -18.13
C GLU A 245 3.56 -14.81 -19.52
N LYS A 246 2.29 -15.24 -19.62
CA LYS A 246 1.59 -15.42 -20.90
C LYS A 246 1.57 -14.13 -21.72
N TYR A 247 1.21 -13.01 -21.10
CA TYR A 247 1.20 -11.71 -21.78
C TYR A 247 2.58 -11.33 -22.31
N ARG A 248 3.65 -11.54 -21.53
CA ARG A 248 5.03 -11.30 -22.00
C ARG A 248 5.42 -12.20 -23.17
N GLU A 249 5.05 -13.48 -23.14
CA GLU A 249 5.31 -14.42 -24.24
C GLU A 249 4.56 -14.03 -25.52
N GLU A 250 3.27 -13.65 -25.39
CA GLU A 250 2.45 -13.19 -26.50
C GLU A 250 2.98 -11.88 -27.10
N SER A 251 3.30 -10.89 -26.26
CA SER A 251 3.90 -9.62 -26.70
C SER A 251 5.25 -9.82 -27.38
N ALA A 252 6.10 -10.70 -26.84
CA ALA A 252 7.39 -11.04 -27.47
C ALA A 252 7.19 -11.70 -28.85
N ARG A 253 6.17 -12.56 -28.98
CA ARG A 253 5.83 -13.22 -30.25
C ARG A 253 5.26 -12.23 -31.27
N GLU A 254 4.40 -11.30 -30.86
CA GLU A 254 3.89 -10.24 -31.73
C GLU A 254 5.00 -9.30 -32.22
N ASN A 255 5.94 -8.93 -31.34
CA ASN A 255 7.09 -8.11 -31.70
C ASN A 255 8.03 -8.82 -32.69
N GLN A 256 8.21 -10.14 -32.54
CA GLN A 256 8.96 -10.94 -33.51
C GLN A 256 8.25 -11.05 -34.86
N LEU A 257 6.92 -11.10 -34.89
CA LEU A 257 6.15 -11.11 -36.13
C LEU A 257 6.23 -9.75 -36.85
N LYS A 258 6.08 -8.64 -36.13
CA LYS A 258 6.21 -7.28 -36.66
C LYS A 258 7.62 -6.96 -37.17
N ALA A 259 8.66 -7.51 -36.53
CA ALA A 259 10.05 -7.34 -36.98
C ALA A 259 10.40 -8.13 -38.26
N ASN A 260 9.55 -9.10 -38.64
CA ASN A 260 9.73 -9.96 -39.81
C ASN A 260 8.74 -9.64 -40.95
N GLU A 261 7.92 -8.59 -40.83
CA GLU A 261 7.15 -8.07 -41.95
C GLU A 261 8.05 -7.19 -42.85
N PRO A 262 8.11 -7.46 -44.17
CA PRO A 262 9.02 -6.81 -45.12
C PRO A 262 8.66 -5.36 -45.47
#